data_AF-A0AAN8TH88-F1
#
_entry.id   AF-A0AAN8TH88-F1
#
_cell.length_a   1.000
_cell.length_b   1.000
_cell.length_c   1.000
_cell.angle_alpha   90.00
_cell.angle_beta   90.00
_cell.angle_gamma   90.00
#
_symmetry.space_group_name_H-M   'P 1'
#
loop_
_entity.id
_entity.type
_entity.pdbx_description
1 polymer ?
#
loop_
_entity_poly.entity_id
_entity_poly.type
_entity_poly.pdbx_seq_one_letter_code
_entity_poly.pdbx_strand_id
1 'polypeptide(L)'
;MLVTIAESSDFAGKLQFWTRIAMDTIKQEKVRRFEEFIDRRLKPDLVHAIAERDKVFEQQKIFSDLRSNIENLEKNNVTNLKTLVNIGSEVYLQADVPDTTRIFVDVGLGFHVEFTWSEALNYISAREEKLARQIEEYTRLIASIKAQIKMVCEGIRELLQIPPERAY
;
A
#
# COMPACT_ATOMS: atom_id res chain seq x y z
N MET A 1 -10.82 63.70 -49.37
CA MET A 1 -11.89 63.05 -48.60
C MET A 1 -11.25 61.84 -47.93
N LEU A 2 -10.83 62.01 -46.67
CA LEU A 2 -10.11 60.99 -45.90
C LEU A 2 -11.11 59.93 -45.44
N VAL A 3 -10.90 58.68 -45.87
CA VAL A 3 -11.61 57.52 -45.34
C VAL A 3 -10.96 57.18 -44.01
N THR A 4 -11.63 57.53 -42.92
CA THR A 4 -11.19 57.27 -41.54
C THR A 4 -11.29 55.78 -41.24
N ILE A 5 -10.14 55.17 -40.95
CA ILE A 5 -9.98 53.80 -40.50
C ILE A 5 -10.54 53.73 -39.07
N ALA A 6 -11.70 53.12 -38.89
CA ALA A 6 -12.31 52.87 -37.58
C ALA A 6 -12.50 51.36 -37.40
N GLU A 7 -11.41 50.61 -37.15
CA GLU A 7 -11.54 49.14 -36.95
C GLU A 7 -10.38 48.48 -36.16
N SER A 8 -9.59 49.23 -35.38
CA SER A 8 -8.42 48.68 -34.67
C SER A 8 -8.72 48.11 -33.27
N SER A 9 -9.76 48.57 -32.57
CA SER A 9 -10.06 48.15 -31.19
C SER A 9 -10.86 46.84 -31.10
N ASP A 10 -11.77 46.58 -32.05
CA ASP A 10 -12.65 45.40 -32.05
C ASP A 10 -11.89 44.11 -32.43
N PHE A 11 -10.87 44.23 -33.29
CA PHE A 11 -10.01 43.11 -33.66
C PHE A 11 -9.10 42.65 -32.51
N ALA A 12 -8.52 43.59 -31.77
CA ALA A 12 -7.72 43.30 -30.59
C ALA A 12 -8.56 42.64 -29.47
N GLY A 13 -9.79 43.10 -29.26
CA GLY A 13 -10.74 42.51 -28.31
C GLY A 13 -11.11 41.07 -28.66
N LYS A 14 -11.42 40.80 -29.95
CA LYS A 14 -11.69 39.44 -30.45
C LYS A 14 -10.46 38.53 -30.31
N LEU A 15 -9.26 39.01 -30.64
CA LEU A 15 -8.03 38.22 -30.52
C LEU A 15 -7.73 37.84 -29.06
N GLN A 16 -7.86 38.79 -28.13
CA GLN A 16 -7.72 38.54 -26.69
C GLN A 16 -8.77 37.53 -26.16
N PHE A 17 -10.01 37.62 -26.65
CA PHE A 17 -11.08 36.69 -26.30
C PHE A 17 -10.81 35.26 -26.78
N TRP A 18 -10.43 35.08 -28.05
CA TRP A 18 -10.06 33.77 -28.60
C TRP A 18 -8.82 33.19 -27.92
N THR A 19 -7.84 34.03 -27.58
CA THR A 19 -6.63 33.60 -26.86
C THR A 19 -6.98 33.11 -25.46
N ARG A 20 -7.91 33.78 -24.77
CA ARG A 20 -8.40 33.35 -23.45
C ARG A 20 -9.18 32.04 -23.51
N ILE A 21 -10.09 31.87 -24.48
CA ILE A 21 -10.84 30.61 -24.66
C ILE A 21 -9.90 29.45 -25.00
N ALA A 22 -8.92 29.67 -25.88
CA ALA A 22 -7.93 28.65 -26.21
C ALA A 22 -7.09 28.27 -24.97
N MET A 23 -6.66 29.26 -24.19
CA MET A 23 -5.89 29.04 -22.96
C MET A 23 -6.68 28.28 -21.90
N ASP A 24 -7.97 28.59 -21.71
CA ASP A 24 -8.84 27.90 -20.75
C ASP A 24 -9.15 26.46 -21.18
N THR A 25 -9.33 26.23 -22.48
CA THR A 25 -9.51 24.87 -23.04
C THR A 25 -8.25 24.02 -22.83
N ILE A 26 -7.06 24.59 -23.04
CA ILE A 26 -5.78 23.90 -22.79
C ILE A 26 -5.58 23.60 -21.30
N LYS A 27 -5.98 24.53 -20.40
CA LYS A 27 -5.95 24.30 -18.95
C LYS A 27 -6.87 23.15 -18.55
N GLN A 28 -8.12 23.15 -19.04
CA GLN A 28 -9.09 22.09 -18.74
C GLN A 28 -8.63 20.71 -19.22
N GLU A 29 -8.05 20.63 -20.43
CA GLU A 29 -7.52 19.37 -20.95
C GLU A 29 -6.33 18.85 -20.12
N LYS A 30 -5.45 19.75 -19.65
CA LYS A 30 -4.34 19.37 -18.75
C LYS A 30 -4.85 18.87 -17.40
N VAL A 31 -5.81 19.56 -16.79
CA VAL A 31 -6.43 19.15 -15.53
C VAL A 31 -7.05 17.77 -15.67
N ARG A 32 -7.84 17.57 -16.71
CA ARG A 32 -8.47 16.27 -17.00
C ARG A 32 -7.45 15.14 -17.14
N ARG A 33 -6.32 15.38 -17.82
CA ARG A 33 -5.24 14.38 -17.93
C ARG A 33 -4.57 14.07 -16.60
N PHE A 34 -4.40 15.07 -15.74
CA PHE A 34 -3.85 14.86 -14.39
C PHE A 34 -4.84 14.11 -13.49
N GLU A 35 -6.13 14.42 -13.57
CA GLU A 35 -7.20 13.68 -12.88
C GLU A 35 -7.27 12.23 -13.35
N GLU A 36 -7.26 11.98 -14.67
CA GLU A 36 -7.20 10.63 -15.22
C GLU A 36 -5.94 9.88 -14.77
N PHE A 37 -4.78 10.55 -14.68
CA PHE A 37 -3.55 9.93 -14.18
C PHE A 37 -3.64 9.57 -12.70
N ILE A 38 -4.24 10.44 -11.87
CA ILE A 38 -4.49 10.14 -10.46
C ILE A 38 -5.43 8.94 -10.32
N ASP A 39 -6.55 8.96 -11.04
CA ASP A 39 -7.61 7.96 -10.87
C ASP A 39 -7.28 6.60 -11.49
N ARG A 40 -6.63 6.59 -12.66
CA ARG A 40 -6.34 5.34 -13.38
C ARG A 40 -5.04 4.68 -12.98
N ARG A 41 -4.14 5.40 -12.30
CA ARG A 41 -2.81 4.88 -11.95
C ARG A 41 -2.46 5.08 -10.50
N LEU A 42 -2.32 6.32 -10.04
CA LEU A 42 -1.80 6.58 -8.69
C LEU A 42 -2.70 6.01 -7.57
N LYS A 43 -4.03 6.13 -7.69
CA LYS A 43 -4.97 5.55 -6.74
C LYS A 43 -4.93 4.00 -6.75
N PRO A 44 -5.04 3.32 -7.90
CA PRO A 44 -4.83 1.88 -7.98
C PRO A 44 -3.49 1.42 -7.42
N ASP A 45 -2.40 2.10 -7.77
CA ASP A 45 -1.05 1.78 -7.29
C ASP A 45 -0.95 1.90 -5.76
N LEU A 46 -1.59 2.94 -5.19
CA LEU A 46 -1.67 3.12 -3.74
C LEU A 46 -2.45 1.99 -3.06
N VAL A 47 -3.62 1.64 -3.58
CA VAL A 47 -4.44 0.54 -3.05
C VAL A 47 -3.68 -0.78 -3.11
N HIS A 48 -3.01 -1.05 -4.24
CA HIS A 48 -2.21 -2.24 -4.41
C HIS A 48 -1.04 -2.30 -3.42
N ALA A 49 -0.28 -1.20 -3.28
CA ALA A 49 0.84 -1.15 -2.33
C ALA A 49 0.40 -1.32 -0.87
N ILE A 50 -0.76 -0.78 -0.49
CA ILE A 50 -1.36 -1.01 0.83
C ILE A 50 -1.72 -2.48 1.00
N ALA A 51 -2.41 -3.08 0.03
CA ALA A 51 -2.82 -4.49 0.09
C ALA A 51 -1.61 -5.44 0.20
N GLU A 52 -0.53 -5.17 -0.55
CA GLU A 52 0.70 -5.96 -0.45
C GLU A 52 1.37 -5.83 0.92
N ARG A 53 1.43 -4.61 1.48
CA ARG A 53 1.92 -4.40 2.84
C ARG A 53 1.09 -5.16 3.87
N ASP A 54 -0.23 -5.12 3.74
CA ASP A 54 -1.14 -5.78 4.69
C ASP A 54 -0.99 -7.31 4.65
N LYS A 55 -0.72 -7.91 3.47
CA LYS A 55 -0.33 -9.33 3.36
C LYS A 55 0.95 -9.65 4.14
N VAL A 56 1.96 -8.78 4.06
CA VAL A 56 3.22 -8.96 4.79
C VAL A 56 3.00 -8.84 6.31
N PHE A 57 2.12 -7.95 6.75
CA PHE A 57 1.72 -7.85 8.17
C PHE A 57 1.03 -9.12 8.67
N GLU A 58 0.12 -9.71 7.88
CA GLU A 58 -0.52 -10.96 8.26
C GLU A 58 0.51 -12.11 8.38
N GLN A 59 1.47 -12.18 7.45
CA GLN A 59 2.58 -13.13 7.56
C GLN A 59 3.42 -12.90 8.82
N GLN A 60 3.73 -11.64 9.14
CA GLN A 60 4.46 -11.30 10.36
C GLN A 60 3.72 -11.76 11.62
N LYS A 61 2.41 -11.57 11.66
CA LYS A 61 1.57 -12.01 12.76
C LYS A 61 1.61 -13.53 12.93
N ILE A 62 1.46 -14.29 11.85
CA ILE A 62 1.55 -15.76 11.87
C ILE A 62 2.89 -16.22 12.46
N PHE A 63 4.01 -15.61 12.05
CA PHE A 63 5.32 -15.94 12.59
C PHE A 63 5.49 -15.54 14.06
N SER A 64 4.92 -14.41 14.48
CA SER A 64 4.93 -13.96 15.87
C SER A 64 4.13 -14.90 16.78
N ASP A 65 2.95 -15.33 16.34
CA ASP A 65 2.11 -16.30 17.04
C ASP A 65 2.83 -17.66 17.16
N LEU A 66 3.45 -18.13 16.06
CA LEU A 66 4.24 -19.36 16.06
C LEU A 66 5.42 -19.28 17.04
N ARG A 67 6.15 -18.17 17.05
CA ARG A 67 7.25 -17.93 18.01
C ARG A 67 6.76 -18.03 19.45
N SER A 68 5.68 -17.33 19.78
CA SER A 68 5.12 -17.35 21.14
C SER A 68 4.71 -18.76 21.56
N ASN A 69 4.10 -19.52 20.66
CA ASN A 69 3.73 -20.91 20.91
C ASN A 69 4.96 -21.81 21.17
N ILE A 70 6.02 -21.69 20.36
CA ILE A 70 7.26 -22.47 20.54
C ILE A 70 7.93 -22.09 21.86
N GLU A 71 8.07 -20.80 22.16
CA GLU A 71 8.65 -20.35 23.43
C GLU A 71 7.85 -20.85 24.63
N ASN A 72 6.53 -20.93 24.53
CA ASN A 72 5.68 -21.49 25.58
C ASN A 72 5.88 -23.00 25.74
N LEU A 73 6.03 -23.75 24.65
CA LEU A 73 6.36 -25.18 24.70
C LEU A 73 7.73 -25.43 25.35
N GLU A 74 8.73 -24.65 24.95
CA GLU A 74 10.10 -24.74 25.45
C GLU A 74 10.20 -24.37 26.94
N LYS A 75 9.63 -23.22 27.34
CA LYS A 75 9.66 -22.74 28.74
C LYS A 75 9.01 -23.71 29.72
N ASN A 76 7.93 -24.38 29.29
CA ASN A 76 7.20 -25.32 30.13
C ASN A 76 7.69 -26.77 29.96
N ASN A 77 8.69 -27.01 29.11
CA ASN A 77 9.21 -28.33 28.75
C ASN A 77 8.08 -29.33 28.43
N VAL A 78 7.05 -28.84 27.72
CA VAL A 78 5.87 -29.63 27.34
C VAL A 78 6.32 -30.54 26.23
N THR A 79 6.56 -31.82 26.52
CA THR A 79 7.03 -32.84 25.55
C THR A 79 5.90 -33.64 24.92
N ASN A 80 4.70 -33.57 25.51
CA ASN A 80 3.46 -34.11 24.95
C ASN A 80 2.35 -33.07 25.10
N LEU A 81 1.40 -33.03 24.17
CA LEU A 81 0.35 -32.02 24.17
C LEU A 81 -0.99 -32.63 23.76
N LYS A 82 -1.99 -32.49 24.63
CA LYS A 82 -3.41 -32.69 24.27
C LYS A 82 -4.02 -31.35 23.92
N THR A 83 -4.57 -31.24 22.72
CA THR A 83 -5.12 -29.97 22.22
C THR A 83 -6.42 -30.20 21.44
N LEU A 84 -7.27 -29.17 21.38
CA LEU A 84 -8.45 -29.15 20.52
C LEU A 84 -8.10 -28.43 19.22
N VAL A 85 -8.19 -29.15 18.10
CA VAL A 85 -7.90 -28.64 16.77
C VAL A 85 -9.22 -28.34 16.07
N ASN A 86 -9.40 -27.09 15.64
CA ASN A 86 -10.53 -26.70 14.80
C ASN A 86 -10.35 -27.29 13.40
N ILE A 87 -11.33 -28.06 12.94
CA ILE A 87 -11.36 -28.68 11.60
C ILE A 87 -12.33 -27.98 10.63
N GLY A 88 -12.95 -26.88 11.07
CA GLY A 88 -13.86 -26.04 10.29
C GLY A 88 -15.24 -25.89 10.91
N SER A 89 -15.94 -24.80 10.60
CA SER A 89 -17.32 -24.51 11.06
C SER A 89 -17.53 -24.64 12.57
N GLU A 90 -16.57 -24.18 13.38
CA GLU A 90 -16.57 -24.33 14.85
C GLU A 90 -16.64 -25.79 15.33
N VAL A 91 -16.20 -26.74 14.51
CA VAL A 91 -16.06 -28.15 14.89
C VAL A 91 -14.62 -28.40 15.34
N TYR A 92 -14.47 -28.94 16.55
CA TYR A 92 -13.18 -29.18 17.18
C TYR A 92 -12.97 -30.68 17.41
N LEU A 93 -11.77 -31.18 17.10
CA LEU A 93 -11.31 -32.53 17.41
C LEU A 93 -10.22 -32.50 18.48
N GLN A 94 -10.25 -33.46 19.39
CA GLN A 94 -9.16 -33.64 20.35
C GLN A 94 -8.01 -34.38 19.67
N ALA A 95 -6.84 -33.75 19.64
CA ALA A 95 -5.60 -34.30 19.16
C ALA A 95 -4.65 -34.57 20.34
N ASP A 96 -3.91 -35.68 20.24
CA ASP A 96 -2.82 -36.03 21.14
C ASP A 96 -1.51 -35.97 20.34
N VAL A 97 -0.60 -35.10 20.77
CA VAL A 97 0.71 -34.88 20.15
C VAL A 97 1.74 -35.56 21.05
N PRO A 98 2.35 -36.68 20.61
CA PRO A 98 3.23 -37.49 21.44
C PRO A 98 4.62 -36.88 21.62
N ASP A 99 5.07 -36.07 20.67
CA ASP A 99 6.34 -35.36 20.69
C ASP A 99 6.15 -33.94 20.13
N THR A 100 6.44 -32.95 20.95
CA THR A 100 6.37 -31.52 20.62
C THR A 100 7.75 -30.92 20.37
N THR A 101 8.84 -31.66 20.61
CA THR A 101 10.22 -31.16 20.48
C THR A 101 10.62 -30.92 19.03
N ARG A 102 9.86 -31.51 18.10
CA ARG A 102 9.99 -31.36 16.67
C ARG A 102 8.70 -30.79 16.10
N ILE A 103 8.85 -29.78 15.24
CA ILE A 103 7.72 -29.12 14.58
C ILE A 103 7.98 -28.99 13.08
N PHE A 104 6.92 -29.07 12.29
CA PHE A 104 6.99 -28.79 10.86
C PHE A 104 6.73 -27.31 10.62
N VAL A 105 7.68 -26.62 10.00
CA VAL A 105 7.54 -25.22 9.60
C VAL A 105 7.47 -25.14 8.08
N ASP A 106 6.47 -24.44 7.56
CA ASP A 106 6.36 -24.12 6.14
C ASP A 106 7.48 -23.13 5.74
N VAL A 107 8.36 -23.59 4.84
CA VAL A 107 9.45 -22.77 4.29
C VAL A 107 9.10 -22.15 2.93
N GLY A 108 7.91 -22.48 2.40
CA GLY A 108 7.37 -22.02 1.14
C GLY A 108 7.37 -23.08 0.05
N LEU A 109 6.69 -22.76 -1.06
CA LEU A 109 6.56 -23.64 -2.24
C LEU A 109 5.94 -25.02 -1.91
N GLY A 110 5.19 -25.13 -0.81
CA GLY A 110 4.58 -26.37 -0.34
C GLY A 110 5.52 -27.29 0.43
N PHE A 111 6.75 -26.86 0.71
CA PHE A 111 7.70 -27.64 1.50
C PHE A 111 7.59 -27.31 2.98
N HIS A 112 7.57 -28.37 3.79
CA HIS A 112 7.58 -28.28 5.24
C HIS A 112 8.85 -28.96 5.73
N VAL A 113 9.61 -28.26 6.58
CA VAL A 113 10.86 -28.77 7.15
C VAL A 113 10.62 -29.04 8.62
N GLU A 114 11.11 -30.19 9.08
CA GLU A 114 11.12 -30.54 10.49
C GLU A 114 12.25 -29.79 11.21
N PHE A 115 11.91 -29.04 12.24
CA PHE A 115 12.84 -28.28 13.07
C PHE A 115 12.70 -28.66 14.53
N THR A 116 13.82 -28.59 15.26
CA THR A 116 13.81 -28.45 16.71
C THR A 116 13.35 -27.06 17.12
N TRP A 117 12.99 -26.86 18.40
CA TRP A 117 12.59 -25.53 18.90
C TRP A 117 13.63 -24.43 18.62
N SER A 118 14.91 -24.71 18.88
CA SER A 118 15.98 -23.73 18.68
C SER A 118 16.21 -23.39 17.20
N GLU A 119 16.15 -24.40 16.32
CA GLU A 119 16.26 -24.18 14.86
C GLU A 119 15.07 -23.37 14.34
N ALA A 120 13.86 -23.67 14.81
CA ALA A 120 12.66 -22.93 14.44
C ALA A 120 12.73 -21.47 14.91
N LEU A 121 13.13 -21.21 16.15
CA LEU A 121 13.28 -19.84 16.67
C LEU A 121 14.32 -19.02 15.90
N ASN A 122 15.43 -19.66 15.50
CA ASN A 122 16.45 -19.03 14.65
C ASN A 122 15.89 -18.71 13.26
N TYR A 123 15.18 -19.65 12.63
CA TYR A 123 14.53 -19.45 11.33
C TYR A 123 13.48 -18.33 11.38
N ILE A 124 12.61 -18.35 12.39
CA ILE A 124 11.56 -17.34 12.58
C ILE A 124 12.19 -15.96 12.76
N SER A 125 13.24 -15.83 13.57
CA SER A 125 13.92 -14.55 13.78
C SER A 125 14.47 -13.97 12.47
N ALA A 126 15.13 -14.79 11.65
CA ALA A 126 15.62 -14.36 10.34
C ALA A 126 14.47 -13.98 9.38
N ARG A 127 13.33 -14.69 9.47
CA ARG A 127 12.15 -14.41 8.66
C ARG A 127 11.44 -13.13 9.08
N GLU A 128 11.28 -12.89 10.37
CA GLU A 128 10.70 -11.67 10.93
C GLU A 128 11.50 -10.43 10.49
N GLU A 129 12.84 -10.51 10.52
CA GLU A 129 13.70 -9.41 10.06
C GLU A 129 13.51 -9.11 8.56
N LYS A 130 13.34 -10.16 7.74
CA LYS A 130 13.05 -10.00 6.31
C LYS A 130 11.69 -9.35 6.08
N LEU A 131 10.66 -9.80 6.79
CA LEU A 131 9.30 -9.24 6.70
C LEU A 131 9.28 -7.77 7.16
N ALA A 132 10.00 -7.43 8.24
CA ALA A 132 10.13 -6.06 8.72
C ALA A 132 10.73 -5.12 7.67
N ARG A 133 11.80 -5.56 6.97
CA ARG A 133 12.39 -4.82 5.86
C ARG A 133 11.40 -4.61 4.70
N GLN A 134 10.63 -5.64 4.35
CA GLN A 134 9.59 -5.52 3.31
C GLN A 134 8.49 -4.54 3.71
N ILE A 135 8.06 -4.54 4.98
CA ILE A 135 7.08 -3.57 5.49
C ILE A 135 7.60 -2.14 5.36
N GLU A 136 8.87 -1.91 5.69
CA GLU A 136 9.50 -0.59 5.56
C GLU A 136 9.60 -0.14 4.10
N GLU A 137 9.95 -1.04 3.18
CA GLU A 137 9.94 -0.77 1.73
C GLU A 137 8.55 -0.37 1.23
N TYR A 138 7.51 -1.14 1.56
CA TYR A 138 6.13 -0.79 1.18
C TYR A 138 5.67 0.51 1.83
N THR A 139 6.07 0.77 3.07
CA THR A 139 5.74 2.03 3.76
C THR A 139 6.35 3.23 3.04
N ARG A 140 7.61 3.13 2.61
CA ARG A 140 8.27 4.15 1.79
C ARG A 140 7.60 4.33 0.43
N LEU A 141 7.23 3.23 -0.23
CA LEU A 141 6.51 3.26 -1.51
C LEU A 141 5.16 3.97 -1.37
N ILE A 142 4.37 3.61 -0.36
CA ILE A 142 3.07 4.25 -0.07
C ILE A 142 3.24 5.74 0.18
N ALA A 143 4.25 6.14 0.97
CA ALA A 143 4.54 7.54 1.22
C ALA A 143 4.93 8.30 -0.06
N SER A 144 5.73 7.67 -0.93
CA SER A 144 6.12 8.22 -2.23
C SER A 144 4.91 8.44 -3.15
N ILE A 145 4.02 7.44 -3.26
CA ILE A 145 2.79 7.54 -4.08
C ILE A 145 1.87 8.63 -3.52
N LYS A 146 1.68 8.70 -2.20
CA LYS A 146 0.91 9.77 -1.56
C LYS A 146 1.49 11.16 -1.84
N ALA A 147 2.81 11.30 -1.80
CA ALA A 147 3.48 12.55 -2.13
C ALA A 147 3.28 12.92 -3.61
N GLN A 148 3.38 11.95 -4.53
CA GLN A 148 3.10 12.17 -5.95
C GLN A 148 1.66 12.63 -6.19
N ILE A 149 0.67 11.98 -5.58
CA ILE A 149 -0.73 12.42 -5.65
C ILE A 149 -0.86 13.85 -5.17
N LYS A 150 -0.28 14.18 -4.00
CA LYS A 150 -0.33 15.53 -3.45
C LYS A 150 0.29 16.56 -4.40
N MET A 151 1.47 16.28 -4.97
CA MET A 151 2.13 17.17 -5.93
C MET A 151 1.26 17.41 -7.17
N VAL A 152 0.63 16.37 -7.73
CA VAL A 152 -0.25 16.52 -8.90
C VAL A 152 -1.49 17.35 -8.55
N CYS A 153 -2.10 17.12 -7.37
CA CYS A 153 -3.23 17.92 -6.90
C CYS A 153 -2.87 19.40 -6.69
N GLU A 154 -1.70 19.70 -6.12
CA GLU A 154 -1.21 21.07 -5.99
C GLU A 154 -0.94 21.70 -7.36
N GLY A 155 -0.35 20.96 -8.31
CA GLY A 155 -0.15 21.42 -9.67
C GLY A 155 -1.46 21.76 -10.40
N ILE A 156 -2.51 20.95 -10.21
CA ILE A 156 -3.86 21.26 -10.70
C ILE A 156 -4.40 22.54 -10.04
N ARG A 157 -4.24 22.68 -8.72
CA ARG A 157 -4.71 23.86 -7.97
C ARG A 157 -4.07 25.16 -8.48
N GLU A 158 -2.76 25.16 -8.72
CA GLU A 158 -2.04 26.30 -9.30
C GLU A 158 -2.53 26.64 -10.71
N LEU A 159 -2.73 25.62 -11.56
CA LEU A 159 -3.24 25.81 -12.92
C LEU A 159 -4.65 26.43 -12.95
N LEU A 160 -5.47 26.11 -11.96
CA LEU A 160 -6.83 26.62 -11.79
C LEU A 160 -6.91 27.92 -10.98
N GLN A 161 -5.79 28.43 -10.45
CA GLN A 161 -5.74 29.61 -9.58
C GLN A 161 -6.70 29.53 -8.38
N ILE A 162 -6.96 28.32 -7.88
CA ILE A 162 -7.85 28.12 -6.73
C ILE A 162 -7.07 28.55 -5.48
N PRO A 163 -7.61 29.47 -4.64
CA PRO A 163 -6.92 29.91 -3.43
C PRO A 163 -6.70 28.72 -2.48
N PRO A 164 -5.58 28.69 -1.73
CA PRO A 164 -5.28 27.60 -0.82
C PRO A 164 -6.36 27.47 0.25
N GLU A 165 -6.75 26.24 0.56
CA GLU A 165 -7.72 25.93 1.60
C GLU A 165 -7.13 26.37 2.95
N ARG A 166 -7.83 27.28 3.65
CA ARG A 166 -7.39 27.77 4.97
C ARG A 166 -7.39 26.59 5.93
N ALA A 167 -6.22 26.19 6.39
CA ALA A 167 -6.09 25.24 7.50
C ALA A 167 -6.73 25.89 8.74
N TYR A 168 -7.89 25.35 9.15
CA TYR A 168 -8.52 25.65 10.44
C TYR A 168 -8.02 24.67 11.50
#